data_AF-A0A1B1KIZ2-F1
#
_entry.id   AF-A0A1B1KIZ2-F1
#
_cell.length_a   1.000
_cell.length_b   1.000
_cell.length_c   1.000
_cell.angle_alpha   90.00
_cell.angle_beta   90.00
_cell.angle_gamma   90.00
#
_symmetry.space_group_name_H-M   'P 1'
#
loop_
_entity.id
_entity.type
_entity.pdbx_description
1 polymer ?
#
loop_
_entity_poly.entity_id
_entity_poly.type
_entity_poly.pdbx_seq_one_letter_code
_entity_poly.pdbx_strand_id
1 'polypeptide(L)'
;MPESWTSDRDRCRAAGITDDIEFATKPRLAQHMIERALDAQVPFSWVTADEAYGQVKYLRVWLEERDVSYVLATRCNDDVFTPDGRAGRADELIAAVPAKQWRRISAGDGAHGRREYSWVRIPIRIAWAPGRGHWLLARRSLSDPTEIAYYVCAGPRRTTLTELATIAGSRWRVEECFQQAKNEAGLDQYQVRTYRAWYAHITLSMLALAWLAGTKTEAIKGESGSKIRA
;
A
#
# COMPACT_ATOMS: atom_id res chain seq x y z
N MET A 1 -12.31 -10.58 12.05
CA MET A 1 -11.47 -11.73 12.47
C MET A 1 -11.41 -12.77 11.35
N PRO A 2 -10.43 -13.71 11.31
CA PRO A 2 -10.46 -14.85 10.39
C PRO A 2 -11.63 -15.78 10.67
N GLU A 3 -12.15 -16.43 9.63
CA GLU A 3 -13.34 -17.28 9.71
C GLU A 3 -13.16 -18.45 10.68
N SER A 4 -11.96 -19.04 10.70
CA SER A 4 -11.58 -20.16 11.58
C SER A 4 -11.65 -19.85 13.07
N TRP A 5 -11.73 -18.57 13.45
CA TRP A 5 -11.97 -18.16 14.83
C TRP A 5 -13.45 -17.83 15.07
N THR A 6 -14.10 -17.11 14.15
CA THR A 6 -15.48 -16.65 14.33
C THR A 6 -16.52 -17.75 14.13
N SER A 7 -16.16 -18.89 13.54
CA SER A 7 -17.03 -20.05 13.37
C SER A 7 -17.27 -20.83 14.68
N ASP A 8 -16.45 -20.62 15.71
CA ASP A 8 -16.58 -21.24 17.03
C ASP A 8 -16.81 -20.15 18.09
N ARG A 9 -18.09 -19.87 18.37
CA ARG A 9 -18.49 -18.79 19.29
C ARG A 9 -18.17 -19.10 20.74
N ASP A 10 -18.18 -20.36 21.14
CA ASP A 10 -17.83 -20.73 22.52
C ASP A 10 -16.33 -20.54 22.76
N ARG A 11 -15.48 -20.91 21.80
CA ARG A 11 -14.05 -20.59 21.83
C ARG A 11 -13.78 -19.08 21.81
N CYS A 12 -14.55 -18.31 21.03
CA CYS A 12 -14.45 -16.85 21.03
C CYS A 12 -14.71 -16.27 22.42
N ARG A 13 -15.84 -16.65 23.06
CA ARG A 13 -16.21 -16.17 24.39
C ARG A 13 -15.21 -16.60 25.45
N ALA A 14 -14.70 -17.84 25.39
CA ALA A 14 -13.65 -18.32 26.28
C ALA A 14 -12.35 -17.50 26.15
N ALA A 15 -12.04 -17.01 24.93
CA ALA A 15 -10.94 -16.09 24.68
C ALA A 15 -11.27 -14.62 25.01
N GLY A 16 -12.51 -14.27 25.37
CA GLY A 16 -12.95 -12.90 25.63
C GLY A 16 -13.21 -12.06 24.37
N ILE A 17 -13.48 -12.72 23.24
CA ILE A 17 -13.96 -12.10 22.00
C ILE A 17 -15.48 -11.97 22.11
N THR A 18 -16.00 -10.75 21.95
CA THR A 18 -17.43 -10.46 22.02
C THR A 18 -18.15 -10.84 20.71
N ASP A 19 -19.47 -11.06 20.79
CA ASP A 19 -20.25 -11.59 19.67
C ASP A 19 -20.38 -10.59 18.49
N ASP A 20 -20.19 -9.28 18.75
CA ASP A 20 -20.14 -8.22 17.73
C ASP A 20 -18.87 -8.25 16.86
N ILE A 21 -17.84 -9.00 17.28
CA ILE A 21 -16.65 -9.22 16.45
C ILE A 21 -16.96 -10.33 15.44
N GLU A 22 -17.17 -9.92 14.21
CA GLU A 22 -17.48 -10.82 13.08
C GLU A 22 -16.29 -11.05 12.15
N PHE A 23 -16.51 -11.94 11.19
CA PHE A 23 -15.58 -12.14 10.09
C PHE A 23 -15.48 -10.86 9.26
N ALA A 24 -14.27 -10.50 8.86
CA ALA A 24 -14.05 -9.38 7.95
C ALA A 24 -12.95 -9.75 6.96
N THR A 25 -13.19 -9.49 5.67
CA THR A 25 -12.19 -9.72 4.64
C THR A 25 -11.04 -8.73 4.79
N LYS A 26 -9.84 -9.09 4.31
CA LYS A 26 -8.67 -8.18 4.36
C LYS A 26 -8.96 -6.79 3.76
N PRO A 27 -9.63 -6.65 2.60
CA PRO A 27 -9.93 -5.32 2.05
C PRO A 27 -10.89 -4.52 2.92
N ARG A 28 -11.86 -5.16 3.60
CA ARG A 28 -12.73 -4.49 4.57
C ARG A 28 -11.98 -4.03 5.81
N LEU A 29 -11.05 -4.86 6.31
CA LEU A 29 -10.17 -4.46 7.41
C LEU A 29 -9.28 -3.27 7.03
N ALA A 30 -8.70 -3.27 5.82
CA ALA A 30 -7.92 -2.14 5.33
C ALA A 30 -8.77 -0.87 5.17
N GLN A 31 -9.99 -0.99 4.65
CA GLN A 31 -10.93 0.13 4.56
C GLN A 31 -11.20 0.74 5.95
N HIS A 32 -11.51 -0.08 6.96
CA HIS A 32 -11.71 0.40 8.33
C HIS A 32 -10.46 1.03 8.93
N MET A 33 -9.27 0.50 8.64
CA MET A 33 -8.01 1.09 9.11
C MET A 33 -7.77 2.48 8.51
N ILE A 34 -8.03 2.64 7.21
CA ILE A 34 -7.90 3.92 6.51
C ILE A 34 -8.95 4.91 7.02
N GLU A 35 -10.19 4.47 7.22
CA GLU A 35 -11.26 5.28 7.78
C GLU A 35 -10.88 5.82 9.16
N ARG A 36 -10.41 4.96 10.06
CA ARG A 36 -9.93 5.40 11.39
C ARG A 36 -8.77 6.39 11.29
N ALA A 37 -7.87 6.22 10.33
CA ALA A 37 -6.76 7.16 10.12
C ALA A 37 -7.25 8.54 9.63
N LEU A 38 -8.26 8.55 8.74
CA LEU A 38 -8.91 9.77 8.27
C LEU A 38 -9.65 10.48 9.42
N ASP A 39 -10.45 9.74 10.19
CA ASP A 39 -11.23 10.27 11.31
C ASP A 39 -10.32 10.83 12.41
N ALA A 40 -9.17 10.19 12.64
CA ALA A 40 -8.14 10.65 13.55
C ALA A 40 -7.21 11.73 12.95
N GLN A 41 -7.46 12.17 11.70
CA GLN A 41 -6.68 13.19 10.99
C GLN A 41 -5.18 12.88 10.91
N VAL A 42 -4.83 11.59 10.80
CA VAL A 42 -3.44 11.16 10.62
C VAL A 42 -2.94 11.69 9.28
N PRO A 43 -1.78 12.37 9.24
CA PRO A 43 -1.28 12.95 8.00
C PRO A 43 -0.74 11.86 7.07
N PHE A 44 -1.41 11.65 5.94
CA PHE A 44 -0.91 10.85 4.81
C PHE A 44 -1.45 11.40 3.49
N SER A 45 -0.77 11.11 2.38
CA SER A 45 -1.15 11.61 1.05
C SER A 45 -1.55 10.52 0.07
N TRP A 46 -1.11 9.28 0.29
CA TRP A 46 -1.28 8.17 -0.64
C TRP A 46 -1.52 6.85 0.09
N VAL A 47 -2.36 6.00 -0.50
CA VAL A 47 -2.54 4.60 -0.12
C VAL A 47 -1.89 3.70 -1.18
N THR A 48 -1.08 2.75 -0.76
CA THR A 48 -0.48 1.72 -1.62
C THR A 48 -0.72 0.34 -1.05
N ALA A 49 -1.00 -0.64 -1.90
CA ALA A 49 -1.27 -2.01 -1.48
C ALA A 49 -1.00 -3.01 -2.60
N ASP A 50 -0.90 -4.28 -2.22
CA ASP A 50 -0.72 -5.40 -3.14
C ASP A 50 -2.01 -5.72 -3.94
N GLU A 51 -1.88 -6.71 -4.83
CA GLU A 51 -2.94 -7.16 -5.73
C GLU A 51 -4.21 -7.59 -4.99
N ALA A 52 -4.07 -8.16 -3.78
CA ALA A 52 -5.20 -8.68 -3.02
C ALA A 52 -6.21 -7.57 -2.68
N TYR A 53 -5.72 -6.33 -2.48
CA TYR A 53 -6.53 -5.13 -2.28
C TYR A 53 -6.85 -4.45 -3.58
N GLY A 54 -5.86 -4.31 -4.47
CA GLY A 54 -6.06 -3.50 -5.65
C GLY A 54 -7.08 -4.09 -6.61
N GLN A 55 -7.19 -5.41 -6.76
CA GLN A 55 -8.27 -6.05 -7.56
C GLN A 55 -9.70 -5.68 -7.11
N VAL A 56 -9.87 -5.18 -5.88
CA VAL A 56 -11.16 -4.94 -5.24
C VAL A 56 -11.70 -3.58 -5.69
N LYS A 57 -12.61 -3.61 -6.66
CA LYS A 57 -13.15 -2.39 -7.29
C LYS A 57 -13.86 -1.45 -6.30
N TYR A 58 -14.62 -2.00 -5.35
CA TYR A 58 -15.30 -1.16 -4.35
C TYR A 58 -14.33 -0.37 -3.47
N LEU A 59 -13.14 -0.93 -3.20
CA LEU A 59 -12.12 -0.23 -2.41
C LEU A 59 -11.54 0.95 -3.19
N ARG A 60 -11.33 0.78 -4.52
CA ARG A 60 -10.90 1.87 -5.40
C ARG A 60 -11.93 3.01 -5.39
N VAL A 61 -13.20 2.68 -5.62
CA VAL A 61 -14.31 3.64 -5.63
C VAL A 61 -14.41 4.37 -4.29
N TRP A 62 -14.36 3.64 -3.17
CA TRP A 62 -14.43 4.23 -1.84
C TRP A 62 -13.26 5.17 -1.53
N LEU A 63 -12.03 4.84 -1.97
CA LEU A 63 -10.89 5.75 -1.83
C LEU A 63 -11.10 7.04 -2.63
N GLU A 64 -11.68 6.95 -3.84
CA GLU A 64 -12.00 8.14 -4.65
C GLU A 64 -13.08 9.00 -4.01
N GLU A 65 -14.14 8.39 -3.45
CA GLU A 65 -15.21 9.09 -2.73
C GLU A 65 -14.69 9.84 -1.50
N ARG A 66 -13.62 9.33 -0.87
CA ARG A 66 -12.93 9.96 0.26
C ARG A 66 -11.80 10.91 -0.18
N ASP A 67 -11.66 11.19 -1.48
CA ASP A 67 -10.59 11.98 -2.09
C ASP A 67 -9.15 11.48 -1.81
N VAL A 68 -9.01 10.22 -1.42
CA VAL A 68 -7.72 9.60 -1.10
C VAL A 68 -7.00 9.18 -2.37
N SER A 69 -5.76 9.63 -2.53
CA SER A 69 -4.92 9.22 -3.66
C SER A 69 -4.39 7.81 -3.44
N TYR A 70 -4.27 7.01 -4.50
CA TYR A 70 -3.79 5.64 -4.38
C TYR A 70 -2.94 5.14 -5.56
N VAL A 71 -2.10 4.15 -5.27
CA VAL A 71 -1.42 3.29 -6.23
C VAL A 71 -1.59 1.84 -5.77
N LEU A 72 -2.53 1.11 -6.36
CA LEU A 72 -2.84 -0.25 -5.94
C LEU A 72 -2.40 -1.24 -7.01
N ALA A 73 -1.62 -2.25 -6.64
CA ALA A 73 -1.23 -3.30 -7.57
C ALA A 73 -2.48 -4.05 -8.07
N THR A 74 -2.48 -4.49 -9.32
CA THR A 74 -3.61 -5.20 -9.93
C THR A 74 -3.10 -6.32 -10.83
N ARG A 75 -4.04 -7.17 -11.26
CA ARG A 75 -3.75 -8.26 -12.19
C ARG A 75 -3.44 -7.73 -13.59
N CYS A 76 -2.63 -8.49 -14.33
CA CYS A 76 -2.40 -8.26 -15.75
C CYS A 76 -3.69 -8.32 -16.58
N ASN A 77 -4.67 -9.14 -16.20
CA ASN A 77 -5.96 -9.27 -16.87
C ASN A 77 -7.05 -8.36 -16.28
N ASP A 78 -6.69 -7.33 -15.51
CA ASP A 78 -7.67 -6.39 -14.97
C ASP A 78 -8.24 -5.51 -16.08
N ASP A 79 -9.57 -5.56 -16.27
CA ASP A 79 -10.26 -4.74 -17.25
C ASP A 79 -10.36 -3.27 -16.78
N VAL A 80 -9.94 -2.37 -17.67
CA VAL A 80 -10.05 -0.93 -17.51
C VAL A 80 -10.55 -0.29 -18.79
N PHE A 81 -11.17 0.88 -18.65
CA PHE A 81 -11.57 1.70 -19.79
C PHE A 81 -10.50 2.76 -20.05
N THR A 82 -10.17 3.04 -21.31
CA THR A 82 -9.34 4.18 -21.70
C THR A 82 -10.21 5.44 -21.89
N PRO A 83 -9.61 6.64 -21.98
CA PRO A 83 -10.37 7.89 -22.14
C PRO A 83 -11.21 7.97 -23.41
N ASP A 84 -10.86 7.23 -24.46
CA ASP A 84 -11.63 7.10 -25.70
C ASP A 84 -12.77 6.06 -25.61
N GLY A 85 -13.05 5.54 -24.41
CA GLY A 85 -14.18 4.62 -24.15
C GLY A 85 -13.90 3.16 -24.48
N ARG A 86 -12.69 2.79 -24.92
CA ARG A 86 -12.34 1.40 -25.18
C ARG A 86 -12.12 0.66 -23.88
N ALA A 87 -12.74 -0.51 -23.73
CA ALA A 87 -12.36 -1.47 -22.70
C ALA A 87 -11.13 -2.25 -23.16
N GLY A 88 -10.23 -2.58 -22.24
CA GLY A 88 -9.10 -3.46 -22.51
C GLY A 88 -8.48 -3.99 -21.23
N ARG A 89 -7.83 -5.15 -21.34
CA ARG A 89 -7.06 -5.71 -20.24
C ARG A 89 -5.78 -4.92 -20.02
N ALA A 90 -5.34 -4.86 -18.77
CA ALA A 90 -4.14 -4.10 -18.41
C ALA A 90 -2.89 -4.50 -19.21
N ASP A 91 -2.68 -5.80 -19.45
CA ASP A 91 -1.56 -6.30 -20.23
C ASP A 91 -1.63 -5.91 -21.71
N GLU A 92 -2.77 -6.08 -22.36
CA GLU A 92 -3.00 -5.69 -23.75
C GLU A 92 -2.77 -4.20 -23.96
N LEU A 93 -3.32 -3.37 -23.07
CA LEU A 93 -3.18 -1.92 -23.14
C LEU A 93 -1.73 -1.47 -22.96
N ILE A 94 -0.99 -2.11 -22.06
CA ILE A 94 0.43 -1.80 -21.81
C ILE A 94 1.33 -2.34 -22.93
N ALA A 95 1.01 -3.49 -23.52
CA ALA A 95 1.72 -4.05 -24.66
C ALA A 95 1.65 -3.14 -25.89
N ALA A 96 0.53 -2.42 -26.07
CA ALA A 96 0.36 -1.45 -27.14
C ALA A 96 1.18 -0.15 -26.94
N VAL A 97 1.78 0.07 -25.77
CA VAL A 97 2.53 1.31 -25.49
C VAL A 97 3.91 1.28 -26.15
N PRO A 98 4.25 2.27 -27.00
CA PRO A 98 5.54 2.33 -27.67
C PRO A 98 6.73 2.32 -26.70
N ALA A 99 7.78 1.56 -27.03
CA ALA A 99 8.98 1.42 -26.20
C ALA A 99 9.58 2.75 -25.75
N LYS A 100 9.53 3.80 -26.60
CA LYS A 100 10.03 5.15 -26.30
C LYS A 100 9.32 5.87 -25.14
N GLN A 101 8.12 5.44 -24.76
CA GLN A 101 7.37 6.02 -23.65
C GLN A 101 7.77 5.44 -22.30
N TRP A 102 8.41 4.26 -22.29
CA TRP A 102 8.94 3.66 -21.08
C TRP A 102 10.16 4.43 -20.58
N ARG A 103 10.22 4.68 -19.28
CA ARG A 103 11.29 5.45 -18.62
C ARG A 103 11.95 4.62 -17.54
N ARG A 104 13.29 4.66 -17.46
CA ARG A 104 14.02 4.05 -16.34
C ARG A 104 13.91 4.96 -15.13
N ILE A 105 13.33 4.45 -14.05
CA ILE A 105 13.09 5.21 -12.81
C ILE A 105 13.37 4.29 -11.62
N SER A 106 14.04 4.85 -10.62
CA SER A 106 14.25 4.19 -9.33
C SER A 106 12.97 4.23 -8.49
N ALA A 107 12.56 3.07 -7.97
CA ALA A 107 11.43 2.91 -7.04
C ALA A 107 11.84 3.17 -5.57
N GLY A 108 12.93 3.91 -5.37
CA GLY A 108 13.59 4.12 -4.08
C GLY A 108 14.79 3.20 -3.86
N ASP A 109 15.46 3.42 -2.74
CA ASP A 109 16.62 2.62 -2.32
C ASP A 109 16.17 1.24 -1.82
N GLY A 110 17.03 0.24 -1.98
CA GLY A 110 16.87 -1.12 -1.47
C GLY A 110 18.18 -1.63 -0.87
N ALA A 111 18.15 -2.82 -0.25
CA ALA A 111 19.31 -3.40 0.43
C ALA A 111 20.54 -3.60 -0.48
N HIS A 112 20.34 -3.71 -1.80
CA HIS A 112 21.40 -3.87 -2.80
C HIS A 112 21.55 -2.64 -3.71
N GLY A 113 21.12 -1.45 -3.25
CA GLY A 113 21.18 -0.20 -4.01
C GLY A 113 19.84 0.22 -4.61
N ARG A 114 19.89 1.16 -5.55
CA ARG A 114 18.69 1.76 -6.17
C ARG A 114 17.89 0.68 -6.91
N ARG A 115 16.60 0.58 -6.60
CA ARG A 115 15.70 -0.38 -7.27
C ARG A 115 15.20 0.21 -8.58
N GLU A 116 16.01 0.07 -9.62
CA GLU A 116 15.69 0.60 -10.95
C GLU A 116 14.77 -0.34 -11.74
N TYR A 117 13.71 0.23 -12.31
CA TYR A 117 12.80 -0.48 -13.21
C TYR A 117 12.46 0.38 -14.41
N SER A 118 11.91 -0.25 -15.45
CA SER A 118 11.31 0.45 -16.58
C SER A 118 9.83 0.70 -16.28
N TRP A 119 9.41 1.96 -16.26
CA TRP A 119 8.06 2.37 -15.90
C TRP A 119 7.34 3.04 -17.06
N VAL A 120 6.04 2.85 -17.13
CA VAL A 120 5.16 3.60 -18.03
C VAL A 120 3.80 3.78 -17.38
N ARG A 121 3.09 4.84 -17.76
CA ARG A 121 1.68 5.02 -17.40
C ARG A 121 0.87 5.43 -18.62
N ILE A 122 -0.38 5.02 -18.65
CA ILE A 122 -1.38 5.49 -19.60
C ILE A 122 -2.59 6.04 -18.84
N PRO A 123 -3.25 7.09 -19.35
CA PRO A 123 -4.50 7.54 -18.77
C PRO A 123 -5.57 6.45 -18.93
N ILE A 124 -6.42 6.29 -17.93
CA ILE A 124 -7.59 5.42 -17.95
C ILE A 124 -8.83 6.18 -17.45
N ARG A 125 -10.01 5.60 -17.63
CA ARG A 125 -11.38 6.12 -17.45
C ARG A 125 -11.80 7.20 -18.44
N ILE A 126 -13.10 7.17 -18.74
CA ILE A 126 -13.79 8.06 -19.67
C ILE A 126 -13.90 9.49 -19.11
N ALA A 127 -14.08 9.63 -17.80
CA ALA A 127 -14.23 10.93 -17.14
C ALA A 127 -13.45 10.99 -15.83
N TRP A 128 -12.87 12.16 -15.55
CA TRP A 128 -12.14 12.46 -14.33
C TRP A 128 -12.84 13.60 -13.58
N ALA A 129 -12.82 13.56 -12.25
CA ALA A 129 -13.11 14.74 -11.47
C ALA A 129 -12.09 15.85 -11.80
N PRO A 130 -12.49 17.14 -11.87
CA PRO A 130 -11.57 18.24 -12.10
C PRO A 130 -10.36 18.19 -11.16
N GLY A 131 -9.16 18.34 -11.71
CA GLY A 131 -7.92 18.30 -10.93
C GLY A 131 -7.42 16.90 -10.54
N ARG A 132 -8.19 15.83 -10.79
CA ARG A 132 -7.76 14.43 -10.58
C ARG A 132 -7.34 13.78 -11.90
N GLY A 133 -6.57 12.71 -11.80
CA GLY A 133 -6.24 11.83 -12.91
C GLY A 133 -6.26 10.37 -12.48
N HIS A 134 -6.52 9.49 -13.45
CA HIS A 134 -6.52 8.04 -13.27
C HIS A 134 -5.58 7.43 -14.29
N TRP A 135 -4.74 6.50 -13.83
CA TRP A 135 -3.73 5.87 -14.68
C TRP A 135 -3.68 4.37 -14.45
N LEU A 136 -3.41 3.65 -15.54
CA LEU A 136 -2.80 2.33 -15.48
C LEU A 136 -1.29 2.53 -15.53
N LEU A 137 -0.59 2.06 -14.50
CA LEU A 137 0.85 2.12 -14.37
C LEU A 137 1.41 0.71 -14.52
N ALA A 138 2.52 0.57 -15.24
CA ALA A 138 3.25 -0.69 -15.36
C ALA A 138 4.71 -0.51 -14.98
N ARG A 139 5.25 -1.54 -14.33
CA ARG A 139 6.64 -1.67 -13.93
C ARG A 139 7.20 -2.94 -14.55
N ARG A 140 8.18 -2.80 -15.43
CA ARG A 140 8.89 -3.90 -16.07
C ARG A 140 10.29 -4.06 -15.46
N SER A 141 10.67 -5.31 -15.18
CA SER A 141 12.01 -5.66 -14.74
C SER A 141 13.06 -5.33 -15.82
N LEU A 142 14.26 -4.93 -15.39
CA LEU A 142 15.37 -4.65 -16.30
C LEU A 142 16.15 -5.92 -16.67
N SER A 143 16.15 -6.93 -15.79
CA SER A 143 16.80 -8.21 -16.02
C SER A 143 15.91 -9.19 -16.77
N ASP A 144 14.60 -9.16 -16.50
CA ASP A 144 13.60 -9.98 -17.20
C ASP A 144 12.47 -9.09 -17.74
N PRO A 145 12.52 -8.67 -19.02
CA PRO A 145 11.49 -7.83 -19.61
C PRO A 145 10.08 -8.44 -19.65
N THR A 146 9.93 -9.75 -19.41
CA THR A 146 8.62 -10.42 -19.36
C THR A 146 7.93 -10.23 -18.01
N GLU A 147 8.69 -9.91 -16.96
CA GLU A 147 8.14 -9.60 -15.64
C GLU A 147 7.61 -8.17 -15.60
N ILE A 148 6.28 -8.04 -15.70
CA ILE A 148 5.57 -6.78 -15.61
C ILE A 148 4.59 -6.82 -14.44
N ALA A 149 4.70 -5.85 -13.54
CA ALA A 149 3.71 -5.58 -12.51
C ALA A 149 2.80 -4.41 -12.93
N TYR A 150 1.52 -4.51 -12.63
CA TYR A 150 0.49 -3.55 -13.03
C TYR A 150 -0.12 -2.88 -11.80
N TYR A 151 -0.51 -1.62 -11.94
CA TYR A 151 -1.12 -0.84 -10.87
C TYR A 151 -2.22 0.06 -11.42
N VAL A 152 -3.31 0.19 -10.67
CA VAL A 152 -4.31 1.23 -10.90
C VAL A 152 -4.03 2.38 -9.95
N CYS A 153 -3.99 3.59 -10.51
CA CYS A 153 -3.64 4.80 -9.79
C CYS A 153 -4.75 5.84 -9.91
N ALA A 154 -5.02 6.57 -8.84
CA ALA A 154 -5.81 7.80 -8.87
C ALA A 154 -5.22 8.83 -7.92
N GLY A 155 -5.20 10.10 -8.31
CA GLY A 155 -4.62 11.18 -7.50
C GLY A 155 -4.64 12.53 -8.22
N PRO A 156 -3.89 13.53 -7.74
CA PRO A 156 -3.79 14.83 -8.39
C PRO A 156 -3.32 14.71 -9.84
N ARG A 157 -3.99 15.37 -10.79
CA ARG A 157 -3.70 15.27 -12.23
C ARG A 157 -2.24 15.58 -12.59
N ARG A 158 -1.56 16.38 -11.75
CA ARG A 158 -0.15 16.78 -11.92
C ARG A 158 0.85 15.77 -11.38
N THR A 159 0.41 14.70 -10.71
CA THR A 159 1.29 13.63 -10.21
C THR A 159 2.17 13.12 -11.34
N THR A 160 3.47 12.97 -11.07
CA THR A 160 4.46 12.57 -12.07
C THR A 160 4.61 11.04 -12.15
N LEU A 161 5.21 10.54 -13.23
CA LEU A 161 5.54 9.11 -13.32
C LEU A 161 6.54 8.69 -12.22
N THR A 162 7.49 9.56 -11.88
CA THR A 162 8.47 9.33 -10.82
C THR A 162 7.82 9.22 -9.44
N GLU A 163 6.84 10.08 -9.16
CA GLU A 163 6.08 10.05 -7.91
C GLU A 163 5.29 8.74 -7.79
N LEU A 164 4.55 8.35 -8.84
CA LEU A 164 3.83 7.08 -8.88
C LEU A 164 4.76 5.87 -8.68
N ALA A 165 5.94 5.87 -9.32
CA ALA A 165 6.94 4.82 -9.16
C ALA A 165 7.48 4.75 -7.72
N THR A 166 7.66 5.89 -7.07
CA THR A 166 8.12 5.98 -5.67
C THR A 166 7.06 5.43 -4.72
N ILE A 167 5.78 5.78 -4.92
CA ILE A 167 4.65 5.28 -4.10
C ILE A 167 4.43 3.78 -4.32
N ALA A 168 4.55 3.29 -5.56
CA ALA A 168 4.52 1.86 -5.84
C ALA A 168 5.68 1.13 -5.14
N GLY A 169 6.88 1.72 -5.18
CA GLY A 169 8.10 1.18 -4.57
C GLY A 169 8.12 1.19 -3.04
N SER A 170 7.35 2.08 -2.41
CA SER A 170 7.25 2.15 -0.95
C SER A 170 6.47 0.98 -0.36
N ARG A 171 5.72 0.20 -1.16
CA ARG A 171 5.03 -1.01 -0.71
C ARG A 171 5.97 -1.99 0.01
N TRP A 172 7.22 -2.10 -0.46
CA TRP A 172 8.23 -2.96 0.18
C TRP A 172 8.50 -2.60 1.64
N ARG A 173 8.37 -1.31 2.01
CA ARG A 173 8.59 -0.87 3.40
C ARG A 173 7.63 -1.54 4.38
N VAL A 174 6.47 -2.01 3.92
CA VAL A 174 5.53 -2.74 4.77
C VAL A 174 6.16 -4.05 5.28
N GLU A 175 6.84 -4.79 4.41
CA GLU A 175 7.51 -6.05 4.76
C GLU A 175 8.67 -5.79 5.73
N GLU A 176 9.43 -4.72 5.50
CA GLU A 176 10.48 -4.26 6.39
C GLU A 176 9.94 -3.82 7.76
N CYS A 177 8.86 -3.04 7.79
CA CYS A 177 8.19 -2.65 9.03
C CYS A 177 7.70 -3.86 9.82
N PHE A 178 7.13 -4.88 9.16
CA PHE A 178 6.73 -6.11 9.85
C PHE A 178 7.92 -6.87 10.43
N GLN A 179 9.04 -6.95 9.70
CA GLN A 179 10.26 -7.58 10.21
C GLN A 179 10.83 -6.83 11.42
N GLN A 180 10.92 -5.50 11.34
CA GLN A 180 11.35 -4.66 12.46
C GLN A 180 10.40 -4.80 13.66
N ALA A 181 9.08 -4.81 13.44
CA ALA A 181 8.10 -4.99 14.50
C ALA A 181 8.31 -6.30 15.28
N LYS A 182 8.63 -7.39 14.57
CA LYS A 182 8.87 -8.71 15.17
C LYS A 182 10.20 -8.75 15.91
N ASN A 183 11.27 -8.28 15.27
CA ASN A 183 12.63 -8.39 15.79
C ASN A 183 12.93 -7.38 16.90
N GLU A 184 12.40 -6.16 16.80
CA GLU A 184 12.73 -5.05 17.71
C GLU A 184 11.62 -4.76 18.73
N ALA A 185 10.36 -4.99 18.37
CA ALA A 185 9.21 -4.68 19.23
C ALA A 185 8.43 -5.92 19.72
N GLY A 186 8.93 -7.12 19.43
CA GLY A 186 8.35 -8.38 19.90
C GLY A 186 6.92 -8.64 19.40
N LEU A 187 6.57 -8.15 18.21
CA LEU A 187 5.18 -8.22 17.68
C LEU A 187 4.61 -9.65 17.67
N ASP A 188 5.45 -10.66 17.43
CA ASP A 188 5.08 -12.08 17.45
C ASP A 188 5.60 -12.86 18.68
N GLN A 189 6.15 -12.15 19.67
CA GLN A 189 6.74 -12.73 20.88
C GLN A 189 5.76 -12.64 22.07
N TYR A 190 4.56 -13.20 21.91
CA TYR A 190 3.56 -13.28 22.98
C TYR A 190 3.08 -14.71 23.23
N GLN A 191 2.70 -15.00 24.48
CA GLN A 191 2.09 -16.28 24.88
C GLN A 191 0.70 -16.09 25.50
N VAL A 192 0.09 -14.91 25.26
CA VAL A 192 -1.21 -14.56 25.81
C VAL A 192 -2.33 -15.36 25.16
N ARG A 193 -3.37 -15.68 25.93
CA ARG A 193 -4.48 -16.55 25.51
C ARG A 193 -5.84 -15.86 25.43
N THR A 194 -5.93 -14.60 25.88
CA THR A 194 -7.16 -13.82 25.82
C THR A 194 -7.04 -12.71 24.78
N TYR A 195 -8.17 -12.38 24.14
CA TYR A 195 -8.28 -11.36 23.12
C TYR A 195 -7.81 -10.00 23.62
N ARG A 196 -8.23 -9.60 24.83
CA ARG A 196 -7.80 -8.34 25.45
C ARG A 196 -6.28 -8.29 25.65
N ALA A 197 -5.68 -9.36 26.15
CA ALA A 197 -4.23 -9.40 26.37
C ALA A 197 -3.46 -9.39 25.04
N TRP A 198 -3.96 -10.11 24.03
CA TRP A 198 -3.42 -10.06 22.68
C TRP A 198 -3.50 -8.66 22.08
N TYR A 199 -4.67 -8.01 22.17
CA TYR A 199 -4.88 -6.67 21.63
C TYR A 199 -3.96 -5.64 22.30
N ALA A 200 -3.81 -5.72 23.63
CA ALA A 200 -2.89 -4.88 24.38
C ALA A 200 -1.43 -5.09 23.94
N HIS A 201 -0.99 -6.35 23.80
CA HIS A 201 0.36 -6.67 23.33
C HIS A 201 0.63 -6.09 21.94
N ILE A 202 -0.24 -6.37 20.96
CA ILE A 202 -0.10 -5.85 19.59
C ILE A 202 -0.04 -4.31 19.58
N THR A 203 -0.91 -3.66 20.36
CA THR A 203 -0.95 -2.20 20.45
C THR A 203 0.35 -1.64 21.02
N LEU A 204 0.87 -2.22 22.11
CA LEU A 204 2.11 -1.78 22.74
C LEU A 204 3.34 -2.05 21.87
N SER A 205 3.41 -3.20 21.19
CA SER A 205 4.48 -3.50 20.22
C SER A 205 4.47 -2.52 19.05
N MET A 206 3.29 -2.20 18.50
CA MET A 206 3.18 -1.21 17.42
C MET A 206 3.57 0.20 17.89
N LEU A 207 3.21 0.58 19.13
CA LEU A 207 3.62 1.85 19.73
C LEU A 207 5.13 1.92 19.94
N ALA A 208 5.75 0.86 20.46
CA ALA A 208 7.18 0.76 20.65
C ALA A 208 7.93 0.88 19.31
N LEU A 209 7.46 0.20 18.28
CA LEU A 209 8.02 0.33 16.93
C LEU A 209 7.90 1.77 16.40
N ALA A 210 6.74 2.42 16.56
CA ALA A 210 6.56 3.80 16.12
C ALA A 210 7.55 4.75 16.83
N TRP A 211 7.79 4.54 18.12
CA TRP A 211 8.79 5.28 18.90
C TRP A 211 10.22 5.05 18.38
N LEU A 212 10.60 3.79 18.13
CA LEU A 212 11.91 3.44 17.57
C LEU A 212 12.13 4.07 16.18
N ALA A 213 11.11 4.02 15.31
CA ALA A 213 11.16 4.64 13.99
C ALA A 213 11.31 6.18 14.07
N GLY A 214 10.57 6.82 14.99
CA GLY A 214 10.66 8.26 15.23
C GLY A 214 12.05 8.68 15.73
N THR A 215 12.54 8.06 16.79
CA THR A 215 13.84 8.36 17.42
C THR A 215 15.02 8.11 16.47
N LYS A 216 15.00 7.03 15.68
CA LYS A 216 16.01 6.76 14.65
C LYS A 216 16.06 7.88 13.60
N THR A 217 14.90 8.39 13.20
CA THR A 217 14.81 9.49 12.23
C THR A 217 15.38 10.79 12.78
N GLU A 218 15.14 11.08 14.07
CA GLU A 218 15.71 12.26 14.75
C GLU A 218 17.23 12.15 14.92
N ALA A 219 17.75 10.98 15.28
CA ALA A 219 19.18 10.75 15.42
C ALA A 219 19.94 11.00 14.10
N ILE A 220 19.42 10.49 12.97
CA ILE A 220 20.00 10.71 11.64
C ILE A 220 20.01 12.21 11.26
N LYS A 221 18.97 12.95 11.62
CA LYS A 221 18.91 14.41 11.41
C LYS A 221 19.91 15.15 12.29
N GLY A 222 20.09 14.73 13.55
CA GLY A 222 21.07 15.30 14.48
C GLY A 222 22.51 15.12 14.03
N GLU A 223 22.87 13.94 13.51
CA GLU A 223 24.20 13.66 12.95
C GLU A 223 24.49 14.50 11.69
N SER A 224 23.46 14.73 10.86
CA SER A 224 23.59 15.55 9.65
C SER A 224 23.76 17.05 9.97
N GLY A 225 23.16 17.54 11.07
CA GLY A 225 23.31 18.92 11.55
C GLY A 225 24.67 19.20 12.22
N SER A 226 25.31 18.18 12.79
CA SER A 226 26.64 18.31 13.43
C SER A 226 27.77 18.51 12.39
N LYS A 227 27.62 17.94 11.18
CA LYS A 227 28.64 18.03 10.11
C LYS A 227 28.74 19.39 9.40
N ILE A 228 27.90 20.38 9.73
CA ILE A 228 27.92 21.72 9.11
C ILE A 228 28.65 22.76 9.98
N ARG A 229 29.16 22.37 11.15
CA ARG A 229 30.01 23.23 12.01
C ARG A 229 31.40 22.64 12.17
N ALA A 230 32.27 22.88 11.18
CA ALA A 230 33.72 22.81 11.32
C ALA A 230 34.34 23.81 10.33
#